data_AF-A0A7J8X8B3-F1
#
_entry.id   AF-A0A7J8X8B3-F1
#
_cell.length_a   1.000
_cell.length_b   1.000
_cell.length_c   1.000
_cell.angle_alpha   90.00
_cell.angle_beta   90.00
_cell.angle_gamma   90.00
#
_symmetry.space_group_name_H-M   'P 1'
#
loop_
_entity.id
_entity.type
_entity.pdbx_description
1 polymer ?
#
loop_
_entity_poly.entity_id
_entity_poly.type
_entity_poly.pdbx_seq_one_letter_code
_entity_poly.pdbx_strand_id
1 'polypeptide(L)'
;MSADTMMSIPNGNSNGNGNVQPEPRRTYQTVVAATKDWGIGKDGKLPWKLPSDLKFFKDVTLTTSDSGKKNAVIMGRKTWESIPLQYRPLPGRLNVVLTRSGSFDIATAENVVICGSMTSALELLAASPYCLSIEKVFVIGGGQIFRESLNAAGCDAIHITEIETSIECDTFMPAIDSSVFQPWYSSFPVVENNIRYCFTTYVRVRTSAVEHFSQDCDQVLDNKLDSSKFEIQNFSFLPKMIFEKHEEYLYLNMIQDIISEGNLKGDRTGTGTLSKFGCQMRFNLRKTFPLLTTKACILLLLVSICLQKVFWRGVVEELLWFISGSTNAKVLQEKGIHIWDGNASREFLDSIGLTDREEGDLGPVYGFQWRHFGARYTDMHADYTGQGFDQLLDVIDKIKNNPNDRRIILSAWNPSDLKLMALPPCHMFAQVSIEL
;
A
#
# COMPACT_ATOMS: atom_id res chain seq x y z
N MET A 1 -0.33 -75.59 35.10
CA MET A 1 0.95 -75.85 34.42
C MET A 1 0.89 -75.05 33.13
N SER A 2 1.59 -73.94 32.94
CA SER A 2 2.73 -73.37 33.66
C SER A 2 2.77 -71.88 33.37
N ALA A 3 3.24 -71.11 34.35
CA ALA A 3 3.61 -69.70 34.26
C ALA A 3 5.05 -69.54 33.70
N ASP A 4 5.45 -68.27 33.52
CA ASP A 4 6.83 -67.72 33.63
C ASP A 4 7.74 -67.79 32.37
N THR A 5 8.54 -66.78 31.95
CA THR A 5 8.96 -65.48 32.53
C THR A 5 9.62 -64.55 31.47
N MET A 6 9.42 -63.24 31.67
CA MET A 6 10.14 -61.98 31.31
C MET A 6 11.35 -61.94 30.34
N MET A 7 11.41 -60.85 29.55
CA MET A 7 12.53 -59.89 29.57
C MET A 7 12.09 -58.44 29.32
N SER A 8 12.58 -57.57 30.19
CA SER A 8 12.42 -56.11 30.32
C SER A 8 13.32 -55.30 29.36
N ILE A 9 12.88 -54.11 28.95
CA ILE A 9 13.69 -53.08 28.24
C ILE A 9 13.49 -51.72 28.95
N PRO A 10 14.53 -50.87 29.11
CA PRO A 10 14.78 -50.17 30.37
C PRO A 10 14.26 -48.72 30.44
N ASN A 11 14.13 -48.25 31.69
CA ASN A 11 14.11 -46.84 32.07
C ASN A 11 15.39 -46.14 31.61
N GLY A 12 15.29 -45.32 30.58
CA GLY A 12 16.31 -44.35 30.17
C GLY A 12 15.88 -42.94 30.56
N ASN A 13 16.30 -42.52 31.74
CA ASN A 13 16.23 -41.13 32.17
C ASN A 13 17.37 -40.37 31.47
N SER A 14 17.10 -39.71 30.34
CA SER A 14 18.03 -38.76 29.74
C SER A 14 17.45 -37.35 29.78
N ASN A 15 17.97 -36.57 30.73
CA ASN A 15 17.96 -35.12 30.68
C ASN A 15 18.71 -34.68 29.40
N GLY A 16 17.95 -34.52 28.31
CA GLY A 16 18.39 -33.85 27.10
C GLY A 16 17.70 -32.51 27.04
N ASN A 17 18.45 -31.45 27.28
CA ASN A 17 18.01 -30.06 27.14
C ASN A 17 17.56 -29.84 25.69
N GLY A 18 16.27 -30.04 25.43
CA GLY A 18 15.66 -29.91 24.13
C GLY A 18 15.64 -28.45 23.74
N ASN A 19 16.65 -28.05 22.96
CA ASN A 19 16.60 -26.82 22.20
C ASN A 19 15.48 -26.98 21.18
N VAL A 20 14.25 -26.58 21.56
CA VAL A 20 13.07 -26.63 20.70
C VAL A 20 13.33 -25.65 19.56
N GLN A 21 13.86 -26.17 18.46
CA GLN A 21 13.80 -25.52 17.15
C GLN A 21 12.32 -25.14 16.92
N PRO A 22 11.98 -23.87 16.69
CA PRO A 22 10.59 -23.51 16.43
C PRO A 22 10.16 -24.23 15.16
N GLU A 23 9.25 -25.19 15.27
CA GLU A 23 8.68 -25.87 14.11
C GLU A 23 8.15 -24.82 13.11
N PRO A 24 8.27 -25.07 11.79
CA PRO A 24 7.83 -24.12 10.78
C PRO A 24 6.31 -23.96 10.85
N ARG A 25 5.85 -22.96 11.60
CA ARG A 25 4.44 -22.62 11.70
C ARG A 25 3.99 -21.93 10.43
N ARG A 26 2.98 -22.51 9.79
CA ARG A 26 2.31 -21.92 8.64
C ARG A 26 1.72 -20.56 9.03
N THR A 27 1.96 -19.55 8.20
CA THR A 27 1.36 -18.22 8.39
C THR A 27 -0.04 -18.15 7.77
N TYR A 28 -0.77 -17.09 8.08
CA TYR A 28 -2.14 -16.88 7.63
C TYR A 28 -2.45 -15.42 7.35
N GLN A 29 -3.59 -15.20 6.70
CA GLN A 29 -4.14 -13.87 6.43
C GLN A 29 -5.53 -13.77 7.06
N THR A 30 -6.00 -12.56 7.33
CA THR A 30 -7.33 -12.33 7.89
C THR A 30 -8.25 -11.76 6.82
N VAL A 31 -9.51 -12.18 6.77
CA VAL A 31 -10.55 -11.56 5.93
C VAL A 31 -11.74 -11.18 6.82
N VAL A 32 -12.12 -9.91 6.82
CA VAL A 32 -13.15 -9.38 7.72
C VAL A 32 -13.86 -8.16 7.11
N ALA A 33 -15.12 -7.95 7.47
CA ALA A 33 -15.82 -6.68 7.26
C ALA A 33 -16.11 -6.06 8.62
N ALA A 34 -15.79 -4.78 8.80
CA ALA A 34 -15.94 -4.12 10.09
C ALA A 34 -16.38 -2.66 9.95
N THR A 35 -17.16 -2.18 10.92
CA THR A 35 -17.50 -0.76 11.06
C THR A 35 -16.31 0.06 11.53
N LYS A 36 -16.43 1.39 11.51
CA LYS A 36 -15.45 2.32 12.10
C LYS A 36 -15.08 2.01 13.56
N ASP A 37 -16.04 1.47 14.33
CA ASP A 37 -15.85 1.08 15.72
C ASP A 37 -15.42 -0.39 15.88
N TRP A 38 -14.91 -1.00 14.81
CA TRP A 38 -14.47 -2.40 14.75
C TRP A 38 -15.57 -3.44 15.02
N GLY A 39 -16.83 -3.05 14.81
CA GLY A 39 -17.99 -3.93 14.93
C GLY A 39 -18.10 -4.86 13.73
N ILE A 40 -18.26 -6.16 13.97
CA ILE A 40 -18.26 -7.22 12.95
C ILE A 40 -19.55 -8.06 12.93
N GLY A 41 -20.42 -7.90 13.92
CA GLY A 41 -21.59 -8.74 14.11
C GLY A 41 -22.60 -8.17 15.09
N LYS A 42 -23.87 -8.57 14.90
CA LYS A 42 -24.97 -8.35 15.84
C LYS A 42 -25.85 -9.60 15.89
N ASP A 43 -26.19 -10.07 17.08
CA ASP A 43 -27.06 -11.25 17.33
C ASP A 43 -26.61 -12.50 16.55
N GLY A 44 -25.29 -12.69 16.43
CA GLY A 44 -24.68 -13.82 15.70
C GLY A 44 -24.83 -13.76 14.18
N LYS A 45 -25.17 -12.59 13.61
CA LYS A 45 -25.31 -12.36 12.16
C LYS A 45 -24.52 -11.13 11.73
N LEU A 46 -24.30 -10.99 10.43
CA LEU A 46 -23.82 -9.74 9.83
C LEU A 46 -24.94 -8.69 9.89
N PRO A 47 -24.70 -7.48 10.44
CA PRO A 47 -25.74 -6.45 10.56
C PRO A 47 -25.96 -5.65 9.27
N TRP A 48 -25.29 -6.03 8.17
CA TRP A 48 -25.42 -5.44 6.84
C TRP A 48 -25.65 -6.51 5.77
N LYS A 49 -26.06 -6.07 4.58
CA LYS A 49 -26.19 -6.90 3.37
C LYS A 49 -25.40 -6.26 2.23
N LEU A 50 -24.20 -6.77 2.00
CA LEU A 50 -23.27 -6.26 0.99
C LEU A 50 -22.87 -7.40 0.03
N PRO A 51 -23.62 -7.65 -1.05
CA PRO A 51 -23.28 -8.68 -2.03
C PRO A 51 -21.86 -8.54 -2.60
N SER A 52 -21.41 -7.30 -2.81
CA SER A 52 -20.07 -7.03 -3.33
C SER A 52 -18.96 -7.37 -2.33
N ASP A 53 -19.20 -7.19 -1.02
CA ASP A 53 -18.31 -7.67 0.04
C ASP A 53 -18.24 -9.20 0.08
N LEU A 54 -19.37 -9.89 0.00
CA LEU A 54 -19.40 -11.36 -0.05
C LEU A 54 -18.68 -11.90 -1.30
N LYS A 55 -18.78 -11.20 -2.43
CA LYS A 55 -18.02 -11.51 -3.63
C LYS A 55 -16.52 -11.33 -3.40
N PHE A 56 -16.10 -10.20 -2.80
CA PHE A 56 -14.70 -9.97 -2.45
C PHE A 56 -14.15 -11.06 -1.51
N PHE A 57 -14.89 -11.38 -0.43
CA PHE A 57 -14.57 -12.48 0.48
C PHE A 57 -14.40 -13.81 -0.26
N LYS A 58 -15.32 -14.14 -1.16
CA LYS A 58 -15.24 -15.36 -1.96
C LYS A 58 -14.01 -15.34 -2.85
N ASP A 59 -13.77 -14.28 -3.60
CA ASP A 59 -12.67 -14.21 -4.56
C ASP A 59 -11.31 -14.28 -3.86
N VAL A 60 -11.13 -13.59 -2.73
CA VAL A 60 -9.90 -13.62 -1.92
C VAL A 60 -9.64 -15.00 -1.33
N THR A 61 -10.67 -15.64 -0.77
CA THR A 61 -10.50 -16.93 -0.08
C THR A 61 -10.50 -18.13 -1.02
N LEU A 62 -11.05 -18.01 -2.23
CA LEU A 62 -11.19 -19.12 -3.18
C LEU A 62 -10.04 -19.17 -4.21
N THR A 63 -9.58 -18.01 -4.68
CA THR A 63 -8.58 -17.93 -5.77
C THR A 63 -7.22 -18.46 -5.31
N THR A 64 -6.66 -19.40 -6.05
CA THR A 64 -5.29 -19.91 -5.89
C THR A 64 -4.42 -19.51 -7.08
N SER A 65 -3.11 -19.42 -6.88
CA SER A 65 -2.15 -19.27 -7.97
C SER A 65 -1.92 -20.61 -8.68
N ASP A 66 -1.99 -21.72 -7.94
CA ASP A 66 -1.88 -23.09 -8.43
C ASP A 66 -3.27 -23.73 -8.52
N SER A 67 -3.66 -24.16 -9.73
CA SER A 67 -4.96 -24.79 -9.99
C SER A 67 -5.11 -26.17 -9.35
N GLY A 68 -4.01 -26.83 -8.97
CA GLY A 68 -4.00 -28.10 -8.26
C GLY A 68 -4.20 -27.97 -6.74
N LYS A 69 -4.17 -26.75 -6.20
CA LYS A 69 -4.28 -26.48 -4.76
C LYS A 69 -5.62 -25.85 -4.39
N LYS A 70 -5.93 -25.88 -3.10
CA LYS A 70 -7.08 -25.19 -2.49
C LYS A 70 -6.57 -24.22 -1.41
N ASN A 71 -7.42 -23.29 -0.98
CA ASN A 71 -7.15 -22.52 0.22
C ASN A 71 -7.88 -23.12 1.43
N ALA A 72 -7.40 -22.80 2.63
CA ALA A 72 -8.07 -23.14 3.89
C ALA A 72 -8.67 -21.89 4.54
N VAL A 73 -9.86 -22.04 5.14
CA VAL A 73 -10.53 -21.01 5.93
C VAL A 73 -10.70 -21.51 7.37
N ILE A 74 -10.16 -20.77 8.34
CA ILE A 74 -10.24 -21.04 9.76
C ILE A 74 -11.32 -20.14 10.37
N MET A 75 -12.24 -20.74 11.12
CA MET A 75 -13.30 -20.00 11.79
C MET A 75 -13.70 -20.61 13.14
N GLY A 76 -14.21 -19.80 14.05
CA GLY A 76 -14.81 -20.28 15.30
C GLY A 76 -16.18 -20.93 15.09
N ARG A 77 -16.60 -21.81 16.01
CA ARG A 77 -17.92 -22.48 15.99
C ARG A 77 -19.11 -21.55 15.74
N LYS A 78 -19.19 -20.40 16.42
CA LYS A 78 -20.30 -19.44 16.26
C LYS A 78 -20.32 -18.82 14.85
N THR A 79 -19.14 -18.53 14.29
CA THR A 79 -19.04 -18.05 12.91
C THR A 79 -19.47 -19.12 11.93
N TRP A 80 -19.01 -20.36 12.12
CA TRP A 80 -19.49 -21.49 11.35
C TRP A 80 -21.01 -21.57 11.40
N GLU A 81 -21.61 -21.59 12.60
CA GLU A 81 -23.05 -21.62 12.87
C GLU A 81 -23.85 -20.47 12.24
N SER A 82 -23.24 -19.28 12.07
CA SER A 82 -23.86 -18.13 11.41
C SER A 82 -23.99 -18.25 9.88
N ILE A 83 -23.17 -19.09 9.24
CA ILE A 83 -23.20 -19.28 7.78
C ILE A 83 -24.47 -20.05 7.40
N PRO A 84 -25.33 -19.56 6.47
CA PRO A 84 -26.53 -20.28 6.07
C PRO A 84 -26.21 -21.69 5.56
N LEU A 85 -27.10 -22.66 5.86
CA LEU A 85 -26.87 -24.08 5.57
C LEU A 85 -26.56 -24.35 4.08
N GLN A 86 -27.19 -23.62 3.16
CA GLN A 86 -26.95 -23.76 1.72
C GLN A 86 -25.55 -23.32 1.26
N TYR A 87 -24.81 -22.60 2.10
CA TYR A 87 -23.44 -22.14 1.82
C TYR A 87 -22.39 -22.81 2.70
N ARG A 88 -22.79 -23.79 3.51
CA ARG A 88 -21.92 -24.51 4.44
C ARG A 88 -21.82 -25.99 4.01
N PRO A 89 -20.61 -26.56 3.85
CA PRO A 89 -19.29 -25.90 3.92
C PRO A 89 -19.08 -24.88 2.79
N LEU A 90 -18.14 -23.95 2.99
CA LEU A 90 -17.77 -23.01 1.93
C LEU A 90 -17.12 -23.77 0.77
N PRO A 91 -17.71 -23.78 -0.44
CA PRO A 91 -17.27 -24.64 -1.53
C PRO A 91 -15.89 -24.23 -2.05
N GLY A 92 -15.13 -25.22 -2.55
CA GLY A 92 -13.80 -25.04 -3.12
C GLY A 92 -12.68 -24.75 -2.11
N ARG A 93 -12.98 -24.78 -0.80
CA ARG A 93 -12.05 -24.46 0.28
C ARG A 93 -12.07 -25.55 1.35
N LEU A 94 -10.95 -25.73 2.04
CA LEU A 94 -10.90 -26.54 3.26
C LEU A 94 -11.43 -25.71 4.43
N ASN A 95 -12.49 -26.15 5.08
CA ASN A 95 -13.11 -25.44 6.19
C ASN A 95 -12.59 -26.00 7.51
N VAL A 96 -11.89 -25.18 8.30
CA VAL A 96 -11.35 -25.56 9.61
C VAL A 96 -12.16 -24.86 10.69
N VAL A 97 -12.88 -25.65 11.49
CA VAL A 97 -13.78 -25.15 12.54
C VAL A 97 -13.10 -25.34 13.91
N LEU A 98 -12.90 -24.22 14.61
CA LEU A 98 -12.34 -24.21 15.96
C LEU A 98 -13.45 -24.44 16.99
N THR A 99 -13.39 -25.56 17.72
CA THR A 99 -14.32 -25.88 18.81
C THR A 99 -13.64 -26.75 19.88
N ARG A 100 -14.03 -26.52 21.13
CA ARG A 100 -13.61 -27.34 22.29
C ARG A 100 -14.65 -28.40 22.66
N SER A 101 -15.85 -28.32 22.08
CA SER A 101 -16.93 -29.28 22.30
C SER A 101 -16.66 -30.54 21.47
N GLY A 102 -16.30 -31.64 22.12
CA GLY A 102 -15.97 -32.92 21.48
C GLY A 102 -17.14 -33.66 20.82
N SER A 103 -18.35 -33.12 20.91
CA SER A 103 -19.59 -33.67 20.35
C SER A 103 -20.14 -32.76 19.24
N PHE A 104 -19.36 -32.55 18.18
CA PHE A 104 -19.80 -31.78 17.02
C PHE A 104 -19.86 -32.73 15.81
N ASP A 105 -21.07 -33.13 15.40
CA ASP A 105 -21.38 -34.13 14.36
C ASP A 105 -20.98 -33.71 12.92
N ILE A 106 -20.06 -32.75 12.79
CA ILE A 106 -19.62 -32.14 11.53
C ILE A 106 -18.44 -32.90 10.90
N ALA A 107 -17.83 -33.82 11.66
CA ALA A 107 -16.69 -34.61 11.22
C ALA A 107 -16.93 -35.50 9.98
N THR A 108 -18.18 -35.58 9.48
CA THR A 108 -18.57 -36.37 8.29
C THR A 108 -18.68 -35.54 7.01
N ALA A 109 -18.64 -34.20 7.08
CA ALA A 109 -18.73 -33.36 5.90
C ALA A 109 -17.39 -33.30 5.15
N GLU A 110 -17.42 -33.59 3.85
CA GLU A 110 -16.23 -33.50 2.99
C GLU A 110 -15.65 -32.08 3.02
N ASN A 111 -14.32 -31.97 3.09
CA ASN A 111 -13.59 -30.69 3.17
C ASN A 111 -13.86 -29.88 4.47
N VAL A 112 -14.24 -30.55 5.57
CA VAL A 112 -14.34 -29.92 6.90
C VAL A 112 -13.42 -30.62 7.90
N VAL A 113 -12.70 -29.84 8.71
CA VAL A 113 -11.82 -30.33 9.77
C VAL A 113 -12.11 -29.57 11.06
N ILE A 114 -12.02 -30.28 12.19
CA ILE A 114 -12.23 -29.72 13.52
C ILE A 114 -10.90 -29.66 14.27
N CYS A 115 -10.60 -28.50 14.85
CA CYS A 115 -9.41 -28.29 15.68
C CYS A 115 -9.79 -27.64 17.02
N GLY A 116 -9.03 -27.92 18.08
CA GLY A 116 -9.29 -27.37 19.41
C GLY A 116 -8.80 -25.94 19.61
N SER A 117 -7.84 -25.51 18.80
CA SER A 117 -7.18 -24.21 18.90
C SER A 117 -6.60 -23.74 17.57
N MET A 118 -6.27 -22.45 17.50
CA MET A 118 -5.56 -21.85 16.36
C MET A 118 -4.21 -22.53 16.12
N THR A 119 -3.43 -22.78 17.18
CA THR A 119 -2.14 -23.49 17.09
C THR A 119 -2.28 -24.86 16.46
N SER A 120 -3.20 -25.69 16.96
CA SER A 120 -3.44 -27.03 16.41
C SER A 120 -3.91 -27.01 14.95
N ALA A 121 -4.65 -25.97 14.54
CA ALA A 121 -5.07 -25.82 13.15
C ALA A 121 -3.89 -25.48 12.24
N LEU A 122 -2.99 -24.58 12.67
CA LEU A 122 -1.81 -24.22 11.88
C LEU A 122 -0.80 -25.38 11.79
N GLU A 123 -0.62 -26.13 12.87
CA GLU A 123 0.20 -27.36 12.89
C GLU A 123 -0.35 -28.41 11.92
N LEU A 124 -1.66 -28.68 11.98
CA LEU A 124 -2.31 -29.60 11.03
C LEU A 124 -2.11 -29.14 9.57
N LEU A 125 -2.30 -27.85 9.29
CA LEU A 125 -2.15 -27.30 7.95
C LEU A 125 -0.68 -27.24 7.49
N ALA A 126 0.28 -27.27 8.41
CA ALA A 126 1.71 -27.39 8.11
C ALA A 126 2.14 -28.85 7.86
N ALA A 127 1.35 -29.83 8.30
CA ALA A 127 1.62 -31.25 8.12
C ALA A 127 1.06 -31.80 6.78
N SER A 128 1.59 -32.96 6.37
CA SER A 128 1.06 -33.72 5.23
C SER A 128 -0.34 -34.28 5.55
N PRO A 129 -1.30 -34.29 4.59
CA PRO A 129 -1.17 -33.89 3.18
C PRO A 129 -1.48 -32.40 2.89
N TYR A 130 -1.80 -31.61 3.92
CA TYR A 130 -2.27 -30.23 3.75
C TYR A 130 -1.17 -29.24 3.34
N CYS A 131 0.08 -29.48 3.73
CA CYS A 131 1.20 -28.65 3.28
C CYS A 131 1.41 -28.67 1.76
N LEU A 132 1.01 -29.75 1.08
CA LEU A 132 1.11 -29.91 -0.37
C LEU A 132 -0.15 -29.45 -1.11
N SER A 133 -1.32 -29.67 -0.52
CA SER A 133 -2.62 -29.41 -1.17
C SER A 133 -3.24 -28.05 -0.86
N ILE A 134 -2.87 -27.43 0.27
CA ILE A 134 -3.33 -26.09 0.63
C ILE A 134 -2.29 -25.07 0.17
N GLU A 135 -2.73 -23.97 -0.44
CA GLU A 135 -1.88 -22.85 -0.84
C GLU A 135 -1.82 -21.79 0.27
N LYS A 136 -2.97 -21.16 0.59
CA LYS A 136 -3.06 -20.09 1.60
C LYS A 136 -4.06 -20.42 2.71
N VAL A 137 -3.86 -19.81 3.86
CA VAL A 137 -4.72 -19.96 5.06
C VAL A 137 -5.34 -18.61 5.39
N PHE A 138 -6.66 -18.58 5.52
CA PHE A 138 -7.42 -17.39 5.86
C PHE A 138 -8.19 -17.56 7.17
N VAL A 139 -8.05 -16.62 8.09
CA VAL A 139 -8.87 -16.54 9.30
C VAL A 139 -10.05 -15.63 9.01
N ILE A 140 -11.26 -16.15 9.22
CA ILE A 140 -12.50 -15.45 8.83
C ILE A 140 -13.39 -15.12 10.04
N GLY A 141 -12.84 -15.22 11.25
CA GLY A 141 -13.48 -14.81 12.51
C GLY A 141 -13.87 -15.98 13.42
N GLY A 142 -14.64 -15.76 14.48
CA GLY A 142 -15.28 -14.51 14.90
C GLY A 142 -14.46 -13.68 15.88
N GLY A 143 -15.12 -12.81 16.65
CA GLY A 143 -14.46 -11.82 17.51
C GLY A 143 -13.41 -12.39 18.48
N GLN A 144 -13.66 -13.55 19.09
CA GLN A 144 -12.65 -14.22 19.92
C GLN A 144 -11.42 -14.67 19.11
N ILE A 145 -11.64 -15.25 17.92
CA ILE A 145 -10.56 -15.71 17.06
C ILE A 145 -9.72 -14.52 16.60
N PHE A 146 -10.35 -13.40 16.21
CA PHE A 146 -9.63 -12.20 15.81
C PHE A 146 -8.82 -11.58 16.95
N ARG A 147 -9.29 -11.62 18.21
CA ARG A 147 -8.48 -11.18 19.36
C ARG A 147 -7.18 -11.96 19.50
N GLU A 148 -7.21 -13.25 19.17
CA GLU A 148 -6.05 -14.14 19.25
C GLU A 148 -5.17 -14.07 17.98
N SER A 149 -5.75 -13.73 16.82
CA SER A 149 -5.07 -13.90 15.52
C SER A 149 -4.68 -12.61 14.81
N LEU A 150 -5.46 -11.53 14.90
CA LEU A 150 -5.36 -10.39 13.96
C LEU A 150 -4.00 -9.69 14.04
N ASN A 151 -3.50 -9.42 15.25
CA ASN A 151 -2.20 -8.77 15.46
C ASN A 151 -1.05 -9.77 15.75
N ALA A 152 -1.34 -11.07 15.85
CA ALA A 152 -0.33 -12.08 16.19
C ALA A 152 0.73 -12.26 15.09
N ALA A 153 1.95 -12.62 15.46
CA ALA A 153 3.11 -12.68 14.56
C ALA A 153 2.91 -13.56 13.30
N GLY A 154 2.02 -14.55 13.34
CA GLY A 154 1.69 -15.40 12.19
C GLY A 154 0.71 -14.80 11.18
N CYS A 155 0.16 -13.60 11.42
CA CYS A 155 -0.77 -12.94 10.51
C CYS A 155 -0.03 -12.01 9.54
N ASP A 156 0.14 -12.41 8.28
CA ASP A 156 0.92 -11.66 7.28
C ASP A 156 0.13 -10.51 6.62
N ALA A 157 -1.20 -10.64 6.50
CA ALA A 157 -2.06 -9.62 5.91
C ALA A 157 -3.46 -9.61 6.50
N ILE A 158 -4.11 -8.45 6.42
CA ILE A 158 -5.51 -8.22 6.81
C ILE A 158 -6.24 -7.63 5.60
N HIS A 159 -7.17 -8.39 5.04
CA HIS A 159 -8.10 -7.93 4.02
C HIS A 159 -9.39 -7.50 4.72
N ILE A 160 -9.65 -6.20 4.70
CA ILE A 160 -10.78 -5.61 5.42
C ILE A 160 -11.70 -4.85 4.48
N THR A 161 -13.00 -5.09 4.62
CA THR A 161 -14.04 -4.20 4.11
C THR A 161 -14.35 -3.19 5.21
N GLU A 162 -13.88 -1.96 5.03
CA GLU A 162 -14.07 -0.85 5.99
C GLU A 162 -15.43 -0.19 5.75
N ILE A 163 -16.39 -0.46 6.64
CA ILE A 163 -17.74 0.11 6.58
C ILE A 163 -17.74 1.46 7.28
N GLU A 164 -17.94 2.51 6.50
CA GLU A 164 -17.87 3.90 6.97
C GLU A 164 -19.17 4.37 7.65
N THR A 165 -20.25 3.61 7.45
CA THR A 165 -21.59 3.89 8.00
C THR A 165 -21.69 3.34 9.43
N SER A 166 -22.25 4.13 10.34
CA SER A 166 -22.47 3.71 11.73
C SER A 166 -23.57 2.65 11.79
N ILE A 167 -23.22 1.46 12.27
CA ILE A 167 -24.13 0.32 12.41
C ILE A 167 -23.90 -0.29 13.80
N GLU A 168 -24.98 -0.52 14.54
CA GLU A 168 -24.93 -1.12 15.87
C GLU A 168 -24.41 -2.57 15.81
N CYS A 169 -23.46 -2.89 16.69
CA CYS A 169 -22.82 -4.21 16.76
C CYS A 169 -22.69 -4.65 18.23
N ASP A 170 -22.69 -5.97 18.47
CA ASP A 170 -22.42 -6.58 19.79
C ASP A 170 -21.10 -7.37 19.82
N THR A 171 -20.57 -7.65 18.63
CA THR A 171 -19.37 -8.45 18.43
C THR A 171 -18.34 -7.58 17.71
N PHE A 172 -17.13 -7.52 18.27
CA PHE A 172 -16.07 -6.64 17.82
C PHE A 172 -14.76 -7.40 17.59
N MET A 173 -13.95 -6.90 16.66
CA MET A 173 -12.56 -7.31 16.47
C MET A 173 -11.61 -6.33 17.18
N PRO A 174 -10.36 -6.72 17.50
CA PRO A 174 -9.37 -5.76 17.99
C PRO A 174 -8.99 -4.74 16.90
N ALA A 175 -8.52 -3.56 17.33
CA ALA A 175 -7.96 -2.58 16.40
C ALA A 175 -6.72 -3.15 15.69
N ILE A 176 -6.53 -2.75 14.43
CA ILE A 176 -5.34 -3.10 13.65
C ILE A 176 -4.14 -2.31 14.18
N ASP A 177 -3.06 -3.00 14.52
CA ASP A 177 -1.83 -2.35 14.99
C ASP A 177 -1.06 -1.70 13.83
N SER A 178 -1.22 -0.38 13.70
CA SER A 178 -0.55 0.43 12.66
C SER A 178 0.98 0.47 12.76
N SER A 179 1.57 0.07 13.90
CA SER A 179 3.03 -0.03 14.02
C SER A 179 3.59 -1.27 13.30
N VAL A 180 2.73 -2.27 13.11
CA VAL A 180 3.09 -3.57 12.52
C VAL A 180 2.47 -3.77 11.14
N PHE A 181 1.36 -3.09 10.86
CA PHE A 181 0.64 -3.20 9.60
C PHE A 181 0.63 -1.87 8.83
N GLN A 182 0.93 -1.93 7.53
CA GLN A 182 0.86 -0.80 6.61
C GLN A 182 -0.13 -1.09 5.48
N PRO A 183 -0.86 -0.08 4.97
CA PRO A 183 -1.78 -0.27 3.86
C PRO A 183 -1.02 -0.62 2.57
N TRP A 184 -1.42 -1.72 1.92
CA TRP A 184 -0.92 -2.17 0.61
C TRP A 184 -1.80 -1.67 -0.54
N TYR A 185 -3.11 -1.71 -0.35
CA TYR A 185 -4.10 -1.33 -1.34
C TYR A 185 -5.34 -0.80 -0.64
N SER A 186 -5.95 0.24 -1.19
CA SER A 186 -7.28 0.69 -0.79
C SER A 186 -8.10 1.07 -2.02
N SER A 187 -9.30 0.50 -2.15
CA SER A 187 -10.25 0.92 -3.18
C SER A 187 -10.79 2.31 -2.90
N PHE A 188 -11.34 2.96 -3.93
CA PHE A 188 -12.23 4.11 -3.72
C PHE A 188 -13.49 3.66 -2.95
N PRO A 189 -14.07 4.53 -2.09
CA PRO A 189 -15.33 4.24 -1.43
C PRO A 189 -16.44 3.98 -2.45
N VAL A 190 -17.27 2.98 -2.18
CA VAL A 190 -18.47 2.64 -2.93
C VAL A 190 -19.68 2.68 -2.01
N VAL A 191 -20.86 2.90 -2.59
CA VAL A 191 -22.13 2.87 -1.87
C VAL A 191 -22.98 1.73 -2.41
N GLU A 192 -23.35 0.78 -1.55
CA GLU A 192 -24.26 -0.33 -1.86
C GLU A 192 -25.30 -0.40 -0.75
N ASN A 193 -26.59 -0.43 -1.10
CA ASN A 193 -27.69 -0.48 -0.12
C ASN A 193 -27.62 0.61 0.97
N ASN A 194 -27.27 1.85 0.58
CA ASN A 194 -27.06 3.00 1.47
C ASN A 194 -25.93 2.85 2.50
N ILE A 195 -25.05 1.86 2.30
CA ILE A 195 -23.87 1.66 3.13
C ILE A 195 -22.65 2.03 2.30
N ARG A 196 -21.90 3.02 2.79
CA ARG A 196 -20.61 3.43 2.22
C ARG A 196 -19.49 2.58 2.82
N TYR A 197 -18.65 1.99 1.97
CA TYR A 197 -17.51 1.19 2.40
C TYR A 197 -16.38 1.20 1.36
N CYS A 198 -15.18 0.77 1.75
CA CYS A 198 -14.07 0.51 0.84
C CYS A 198 -13.36 -0.81 1.19
N PHE A 199 -12.64 -1.38 0.23
CA PHE A 199 -11.80 -2.54 0.44
C PHE A 199 -10.37 -2.09 0.70
N THR A 200 -9.79 -2.49 1.82
CA THR A 200 -8.42 -2.18 2.18
C THR A 200 -7.67 -3.47 2.50
N THR A 201 -6.43 -3.58 2.05
CA THR A 201 -5.52 -4.64 2.50
C THR A 201 -4.37 -4.00 3.25
N TYR A 202 -4.13 -4.47 4.47
CA TYR A 202 -2.96 -4.14 5.25
C TYR A 202 -1.98 -5.32 5.21
N VAL A 203 -0.70 -5.04 5.05
CA VAL A 203 0.38 -6.03 5.07
C VAL A 203 1.24 -5.82 6.30
N ARG A 204 1.69 -6.92 6.91
CA ARG A 204 2.63 -6.86 8.02
C ARG A 204 3.98 -6.37 7.51
N VAL A 205 4.50 -5.32 8.12
CA VAL A 205 5.88 -4.85 7.93
C VAL A 205 6.69 -5.40 9.10
N ARG A 206 7.68 -6.25 8.81
CA ARG A 206 8.63 -6.68 9.86
C ARG A 206 9.78 -5.68 9.86
N THR A 207 9.85 -4.85 10.90
CA THR A 207 11.02 -4.03 11.14
C THR A 207 12.17 -4.95 11.49
N SER A 208 13.19 -5.03 10.64
CA SER A 208 14.47 -5.66 11.01
C SER A 208 15.19 -4.74 12.00
N ALA A 209 14.87 -4.89 13.29
CA ALA A 209 15.61 -4.26 14.38
C ALA A 209 15.67 -5.19 15.60
N VAL A 210 16.87 -5.77 15.78
CA VAL A 210 17.47 -6.25 17.05
C VAL A 210 16.87 -7.52 17.70
N GLU A 211 17.38 -8.67 17.27
CA GLU A 211 17.69 -9.80 18.16
C GLU A 211 19.14 -10.25 17.91
N HIS A 212 20.11 -9.38 18.22
CA HIS A 212 21.47 -9.86 18.48
C HIS A 212 21.52 -10.25 19.96
N PHE A 213 21.48 -11.57 20.20
CA PHE A 213 21.88 -12.14 21.48
C PHE A 213 23.25 -11.60 21.86
N SER A 214 23.33 -11.06 23.07
CA SER A 214 24.55 -10.67 23.75
C SER A 214 25.52 -11.85 23.86
N GLN A 215 26.69 -11.73 23.25
CA GLN A 215 27.92 -12.37 23.72
C GLN A 215 29.10 -11.47 23.37
N ASP A 216 29.83 -11.09 24.43
CA ASP A 216 30.99 -10.18 24.43
C ASP A 216 32.11 -10.58 23.46
N CYS A 217 32.76 -9.57 22.85
CA CYS A 217 34.19 -9.22 23.07
C CYS A 217 34.65 -8.07 22.12
N ASP A 218 35.00 -6.94 22.75
CA ASP A 218 36.01 -5.92 22.41
C ASP A 218 36.20 -5.27 21.00
N GLN A 219 36.04 -3.92 21.02
CA GLN A 219 36.83 -2.83 20.40
C GLN A 219 36.82 -2.59 18.86
N VAL A 220 36.18 -1.48 18.42
CA VAL A 220 36.76 -0.15 18.05
C VAL A 220 35.71 0.65 17.23
N LEU A 221 35.59 1.94 17.56
CA LEU A 221 34.75 2.98 16.97
C LEU A 221 34.90 3.11 15.43
N ASP A 222 33.78 3.17 14.69
CA ASP A 222 33.57 4.28 13.75
C ASP A 222 32.08 4.53 13.46
N ASN A 223 31.66 5.78 13.65
CA ASN A 223 30.28 6.24 13.53
C ASN A 223 29.87 6.40 12.06
N LYS A 224 28.98 5.54 11.58
CA LYS A 224 28.06 5.86 10.47
C LYS A 224 26.66 5.42 10.86
N LEU A 225 25.78 6.40 11.09
CA LEU A 225 24.35 6.21 11.25
C LEU A 225 23.81 5.41 10.07
N ASP A 226 23.44 4.17 10.36
CA ASP A 226 22.94 3.22 9.38
C ASP A 226 21.53 3.62 8.96
N SER A 227 21.38 3.94 7.68
CA SER A 227 20.08 4.19 7.08
C SER A 227 19.27 2.90 7.13
N SER A 228 18.14 2.92 7.83
CA SER A 228 17.16 1.81 7.92
C SER A 228 17.02 1.07 6.59
N LYS A 229 17.64 -0.11 6.48
CA LYS A 229 17.50 -1.03 5.36
C LYS A 229 16.10 -1.63 5.42
N PHE A 230 15.18 -1.08 4.63
CA PHE A 230 13.95 -1.79 4.27
C PHE A 230 14.34 -2.97 3.38
N GLU A 231 14.43 -4.17 3.94
CA GLU A 231 14.42 -5.38 3.12
C GLU A 231 13.03 -5.48 2.49
N ILE A 232 12.98 -5.42 1.17
CA ILE A 232 11.78 -5.65 0.38
C ILE A 232 11.42 -7.12 0.57
N GLN A 233 10.53 -7.41 1.52
CA GLN A 233 10.01 -8.75 1.70
C GLN A 233 9.26 -9.17 0.44
N ASN A 234 9.50 -10.40 0.01
CA ASN A 234 8.76 -10.98 -1.10
C ASN A 234 7.30 -11.14 -0.66
N PHE A 235 6.41 -10.24 -1.08
CA PHE A 235 4.96 -10.26 -0.76
C PHE A 235 4.20 -11.38 -1.49
N SER A 236 4.89 -12.47 -1.86
CA SER A 236 4.34 -13.65 -2.55
C SER A 236 3.26 -14.38 -1.73
N PHE A 237 3.17 -14.11 -0.43
CA PHE A 237 2.07 -14.59 0.42
C PHE A 237 0.73 -13.97 0.06
N LEU A 238 0.68 -12.77 -0.53
CA LEU A 238 -0.57 -12.14 -0.93
C LEU A 238 -1.24 -12.92 -2.07
N PRO A 239 -2.58 -12.97 -2.12
CA PRO A 239 -3.29 -13.42 -3.30
C PRO A 239 -2.86 -12.59 -4.52
N LYS A 240 -2.63 -13.23 -5.67
CA LYS A 240 -2.17 -12.55 -6.90
C LYS A 240 -3.04 -11.33 -7.25
N MET A 241 -4.37 -11.49 -7.15
CA MET A 241 -5.35 -10.43 -7.39
C MET A 241 -5.29 -9.23 -6.42
N ILE A 242 -4.62 -9.37 -5.27
CA ILE A 242 -4.38 -8.28 -4.31
C ILE A 242 -2.99 -7.70 -4.51
N PHE A 243 -2.00 -8.56 -4.75
CA PHE A 243 -0.64 -8.14 -5.07
C PHE A 243 -0.61 -7.20 -6.29
N GLU A 244 -1.28 -7.57 -7.38
CA GLU A 244 -1.36 -6.80 -8.62
C GLU A 244 -2.21 -5.52 -8.51
N LYS A 245 -2.96 -5.34 -7.40
CA LYS A 245 -3.73 -4.12 -7.15
C LYS A 245 -2.92 -3.00 -6.51
N HIS A 246 -1.65 -3.22 -6.17
CA HIS A 246 -0.80 -2.16 -5.65
C HIS A 246 -0.72 -1.00 -6.65
N GLU A 247 -0.96 0.23 -6.18
CA GLU A 247 -1.14 1.38 -7.07
C GLU A 247 0.10 1.72 -7.90
N GLU A 248 1.28 1.30 -7.45
CA GLU A 248 2.53 1.46 -8.20
C GLU A 248 2.53 0.69 -9.53
N TYR A 249 1.76 -0.39 -9.66
CA TYR A 249 1.59 -1.09 -10.93
C TYR A 249 0.95 -0.20 -12.01
N LEU A 250 0.24 0.88 -11.64
CA LEU A 250 -0.25 1.85 -12.62
C LEU A 250 0.90 2.51 -13.40
N TYR A 251 1.98 2.86 -12.69
CA TYR A 251 3.18 3.44 -13.29
C TYR A 251 3.99 2.38 -14.05
N LEU A 252 4.20 1.20 -13.45
CA LEU A 252 4.99 0.13 -14.07
C LEU A 252 4.36 -0.41 -15.35
N ASN A 253 3.04 -0.65 -15.33
CA ASN A 253 2.32 -1.12 -16.50
C ASN A 253 2.33 -0.05 -17.60
N MET A 254 2.29 1.24 -17.24
CA MET A 254 2.40 2.34 -18.21
C MET A 254 3.79 2.39 -18.86
N ILE A 255 4.87 2.19 -18.09
CA ILE A 255 6.22 2.08 -18.67
C ILE A 255 6.28 0.87 -19.61
N GLN A 256 5.83 -0.29 -19.15
CA GLN A 256 5.85 -1.52 -19.93
C GLN A 256 5.10 -1.34 -21.25
N ASP A 257 3.94 -0.69 -21.20
CA ASP A 257 3.11 -0.37 -22.36
C ASP A 257 3.80 0.59 -23.35
N ILE A 258 4.47 1.63 -22.86
CA ILE A 258 5.25 2.54 -23.70
C ILE A 258 6.45 1.83 -24.35
N ILE A 259 7.11 0.92 -23.63
CA ILE A 259 8.24 0.15 -24.17
C ILE A 259 7.76 -0.83 -25.25
N SER A 260 6.64 -1.52 -25.04
CA SER A 260 6.14 -2.54 -25.97
C SER A 260 5.43 -1.95 -27.19
N GLU A 261 4.67 -0.87 -27.01
CA GLU A 261 3.75 -0.33 -28.04
C GLU A 261 3.97 1.15 -28.36
N GLY A 262 4.99 1.78 -27.79
CA GLY A 262 5.27 3.21 -27.98
C GLY A 262 5.70 3.55 -29.40
N ASN A 263 5.32 4.74 -29.86
CA ASN A 263 5.78 5.27 -31.14
C ASN A 263 7.16 5.89 -30.98
N LEU A 264 8.13 5.43 -31.77
CA LEU A 264 9.45 6.04 -31.86
C LEU A 264 9.36 7.41 -32.52
N LYS A 265 9.89 8.44 -31.87
CA LYS A 265 9.93 9.82 -32.36
C LYS A 265 11.27 10.46 -32.06
N GLY A 266 11.70 11.40 -32.90
CA GLY A 266 12.74 12.35 -32.53
C GLY A 266 12.25 13.34 -31.47
N ASP A 267 13.17 14.05 -30.83
CA ASP A 267 12.88 15.11 -29.84
C ASP A 267 13.80 16.32 -30.05
N ARG A 268 13.57 17.39 -29.28
CA ARG A 268 14.38 18.62 -29.32
C ARG A 268 15.81 18.40 -28.79
N THR A 269 16.05 17.35 -28.01
CA THR A 269 17.36 17.07 -27.39
C THR A 269 18.26 16.21 -28.28
N GLY A 270 17.70 15.63 -29.37
CA GLY A 270 18.40 14.74 -30.29
C GLY A 270 18.55 13.29 -29.79
N THR A 271 17.92 12.94 -28.66
CA THR A 271 18.07 11.62 -28.03
C THR A 271 17.11 10.58 -28.64
N GLY A 272 15.90 11.02 -28.97
CA GLY A 272 14.81 10.16 -29.39
C GLY A 272 13.98 9.65 -28.21
N THR A 273 12.69 9.39 -28.45
CA THR A 273 11.72 8.97 -27.44
C THR A 273 10.81 7.86 -27.95
N LEU A 274 10.40 6.97 -27.04
CA LEU A 274 9.19 6.15 -27.21
C LEU A 274 8.03 6.87 -26.52
N SER A 275 6.92 7.05 -27.21
CA SER A 275 5.80 7.85 -26.69
C SER A 275 4.42 7.24 -26.97
N LYS A 276 3.52 7.39 -25.98
CA LYS A 276 2.06 7.25 -26.12
C LYS A 276 1.40 8.59 -25.75
N PHE A 277 0.22 8.85 -26.30
CA PHE A 277 -0.53 10.09 -26.08
C PHE A 277 -1.80 9.82 -25.28
N GLY A 278 -2.11 10.69 -24.31
CA GLY A 278 -3.36 10.60 -23.55
C GLY A 278 -3.38 9.54 -22.44
N CYS A 279 -2.26 9.31 -21.76
CA CYS A 279 -2.17 8.37 -20.64
C CYS A 279 -2.75 8.96 -19.34
N GLN A 280 -3.35 8.14 -18.49
CA GLN A 280 -3.92 8.56 -17.21
C GLN A 280 -3.60 7.57 -16.10
N MET A 281 -3.25 8.10 -14.92
CA MET A 281 -3.15 7.35 -13.67
C MET A 281 -4.06 7.99 -12.61
N ARG A 282 -4.56 7.18 -11.66
CA ARG A 282 -5.36 7.63 -10.53
C ARG A 282 -4.83 6.95 -9.26
N PHE A 283 -4.49 7.75 -8.25
CA PHE A 283 -3.95 7.27 -6.97
C PHE A 283 -4.91 7.62 -5.83
N ASN A 284 -5.11 6.72 -4.87
CA ASN A 284 -5.99 6.92 -3.73
C ASN A 284 -5.21 7.46 -2.52
N LEU A 285 -5.29 8.78 -2.31
CA LEU A 285 -4.54 9.47 -1.26
C LEU A 285 -5.11 9.32 0.16
N ARG A 286 -6.20 8.56 0.36
CA ARG A 286 -6.89 8.46 1.67
C ARG A 286 -6.08 7.71 2.74
N LYS A 287 -5.24 6.76 2.31
CA LYS A 287 -4.50 5.85 3.20
C LYS A 287 -3.00 5.82 2.90
N THR A 288 -2.61 6.15 1.68
CA THR A 288 -1.25 6.05 1.18
C THR A 288 -0.84 7.33 0.46
N PHE A 289 0.46 7.57 0.35
CA PHE A 289 1.02 8.62 -0.48
C PHE A 289 1.80 7.96 -1.64
N PRO A 290 1.53 8.30 -2.91
CA PRO A 290 2.07 7.59 -4.08
C PRO A 290 3.52 8.01 -4.38
N LEU A 291 4.41 7.78 -3.41
CA LEU A 291 5.85 7.91 -3.59
C LEU A 291 6.38 6.60 -4.15
N LEU A 292 6.81 6.61 -5.42
CA LEU A 292 7.31 5.42 -6.10
C LEU A 292 8.43 4.75 -5.29
N THR A 293 8.23 3.47 -4.96
CA THR A 293 9.16 2.67 -4.17
C THR A 293 10.02 1.78 -5.06
N THR A 294 9.55 1.43 -6.24
CA THR A 294 10.19 0.51 -7.19
C THR A 294 11.42 1.07 -7.89
N LYS A 295 11.68 2.38 -7.80
CA LYS A 295 13.03 2.88 -8.08
C LYS A 295 14.07 2.29 -7.11
N ALA A 296 13.64 1.71 -5.98
CA ALA A 296 14.43 0.86 -5.09
C ALA A 296 14.37 -0.66 -5.42
N CYS A 297 13.32 -1.16 -6.09
CA CYS A 297 13.13 -2.62 -6.34
C CYS A 297 13.47 -3.08 -7.76
N ILE A 298 13.15 -2.30 -8.80
CA ILE A 298 13.27 -2.72 -10.21
C ILE A 298 14.71 -2.62 -10.72
N LEU A 299 15.60 -1.95 -9.98
CA LEU A 299 17.03 -1.98 -10.27
C LEU A 299 17.77 -3.22 -9.72
N LEU A 300 17.08 -4.14 -9.04
CA LEU A 300 17.72 -5.34 -8.47
C LEU A 300 17.83 -6.52 -9.44
N LEU A 301 17.19 -6.45 -10.62
CA LEU A 301 17.26 -7.53 -11.61
C LEU A 301 18.29 -7.33 -12.71
N LEU A 302 18.94 -6.15 -12.84
CA LEU A 302 19.85 -5.94 -13.97
C LEU A 302 21.24 -5.39 -13.70
N VAL A 303 21.54 -4.54 -12.72
CA VAL A 303 22.93 -4.12 -12.49
C VAL A 303 23.11 -3.66 -11.05
N SER A 304 24.16 -4.15 -10.39
CA SER A 304 24.71 -3.53 -9.18
C SER A 304 24.78 -2.00 -9.33
N ILE A 305 24.35 -1.28 -8.29
CA ILE A 305 24.53 0.17 -8.09
C ILE A 305 23.50 1.06 -8.81
N CYS A 306 22.36 1.34 -8.14
CA CYS A 306 21.99 2.70 -7.68
C CYS A 306 20.62 2.65 -6.98
N LEU A 307 20.60 2.68 -5.64
CA LEU A 307 19.39 2.92 -4.84
C LEU A 307 18.96 4.39 -4.99
N GLN A 308 18.48 4.79 -6.16
CA GLN A 308 18.05 6.16 -6.34
C GLN A 308 16.57 6.28 -5.94
N LYS A 309 16.35 6.44 -4.63
CA LYS A 309 15.05 6.86 -4.07
C LYS A 309 14.57 8.11 -4.81
N VAL A 310 13.24 8.28 -4.91
CA VAL A 310 12.67 9.56 -5.35
C VAL A 310 13.28 10.68 -4.50
N PHE A 311 13.77 11.74 -5.13
CA PHE A 311 14.42 12.85 -4.43
C PHE A 311 13.36 13.73 -3.73
N TRP A 312 12.78 13.18 -2.66
CA TRP A 312 11.62 13.75 -1.97
C TRP A 312 11.87 15.16 -1.46
N ARG A 313 13.07 15.41 -0.89
CA ARG A 313 13.48 16.74 -0.46
C ARG A 313 13.42 17.76 -1.60
N GLY A 314 13.89 17.38 -2.79
CA GLY A 314 13.81 18.24 -3.98
C GLY A 314 12.38 18.57 -4.38
N VAL A 315 11.50 17.56 -4.41
CA VAL A 315 10.08 17.75 -4.75
C VAL A 315 9.37 18.71 -3.79
N VAL A 316 9.59 18.55 -2.47
CA VAL A 316 8.95 19.40 -1.46
C VAL A 316 9.45 20.85 -1.56
N GLU A 317 10.76 21.05 -1.67
CA GLU A 317 11.36 22.38 -1.74
C GLU A 317 11.03 23.11 -3.05
N GLU A 318 10.93 22.38 -4.16
CA GLU A 318 10.42 22.90 -5.44
C GLU A 318 8.95 23.32 -5.32
N LEU A 319 8.11 22.49 -4.69
CA LEU A 319 6.70 22.84 -4.48
C LEU A 319 6.55 24.10 -3.61
N LEU A 320 7.35 24.23 -2.55
CA LEU A 320 7.38 25.44 -1.72
C LEU A 320 7.88 26.67 -2.50
N TRP A 321 8.84 26.49 -3.40
CA TRP A 321 9.33 27.52 -4.31
C TRP A 321 8.26 27.97 -5.31
N PHE A 322 7.45 27.04 -5.85
CA PHE A 322 6.29 27.41 -6.67
C PHE A 322 5.23 28.14 -5.84
N ILE A 323 4.93 27.66 -4.62
CA ILE A 323 3.96 28.31 -3.72
C ILE A 323 4.38 29.73 -3.39
N SER A 324 5.68 30.01 -3.19
CA SER A 324 6.15 31.37 -2.89
C SER A 324 6.06 32.33 -4.08
N GLY A 325 5.84 31.82 -5.30
CA GLY A 325 5.85 32.64 -6.52
C GLY A 325 7.24 32.96 -7.05
N SER A 326 8.29 32.35 -6.48
CA SER A 326 9.67 32.60 -6.89
C SER A 326 9.97 32.09 -8.30
N THR A 327 10.83 32.81 -9.01
CA THR A 327 11.34 32.49 -10.35
C THR A 327 12.86 32.37 -10.38
N ASN A 328 13.52 32.55 -9.21
CA ASN A 328 14.96 32.48 -9.04
C ASN A 328 15.41 31.05 -8.69
N ALA A 329 16.10 30.39 -9.61
CA ALA A 329 16.66 29.05 -9.41
C ALA A 329 17.74 29.01 -8.31
N LYS A 330 18.42 30.12 -8.03
CA LYS A 330 19.48 30.20 -7.00
C LYS A 330 18.94 29.90 -5.60
N VAL A 331 17.67 30.20 -5.32
CA VAL A 331 17.00 29.84 -4.06
C VAL A 331 16.98 28.32 -3.82
N LEU A 332 16.87 27.53 -4.90
CA LEU A 332 16.94 26.07 -4.82
C LEU A 332 18.40 25.61 -4.75
N GLN A 333 19.31 26.23 -5.50
CA GLN A 333 20.74 25.92 -5.48
C GLN A 333 21.37 26.13 -4.10
N GLU A 334 21.03 27.21 -3.40
CA GLU A 334 21.45 27.49 -2.02
C GLU A 334 21.04 26.37 -1.04
N LYS A 335 19.95 25.66 -1.35
CA LYS A 335 19.48 24.50 -0.59
C LYS A 335 20.08 23.17 -1.07
N GLY A 336 20.96 23.19 -2.07
CA GLY A 336 21.55 22.02 -2.70
C GLY A 336 20.60 21.28 -3.64
N ILE A 337 19.67 22.00 -4.28
CA ILE A 337 18.69 21.44 -5.22
C ILE A 337 18.97 22.01 -6.61
N HIS A 338 19.40 21.13 -7.52
CA HIS A 338 19.98 21.48 -8.82
C HIS A 338 19.10 21.09 -10.01
N ILE A 339 17.80 20.84 -9.78
CA ILE A 339 16.88 20.33 -10.81
C ILE A 339 16.62 21.31 -11.96
N TRP A 340 16.83 22.61 -11.71
CA TRP A 340 16.64 23.69 -12.69
C TRP A 340 17.94 24.21 -13.32
N ASP A 341 19.11 23.77 -12.86
CA ASP A 341 20.41 24.34 -13.24
C ASP A 341 20.63 24.31 -14.76
N GLY A 342 20.30 23.18 -15.41
CA GLY A 342 20.45 23.04 -16.86
C GLY A 342 19.55 23.99 -17.67
N ASN A 343 18.40 24.40 -17.13
CA ASN A 343 17.48 25.33 -17.79
C ASN A 343 17.71 26.79 -17.37
N ALA A 344 18.47 27.02 -16.31
CA ALA A 344 18.78 28.33 -15.77
C ALA A 344 20.17 28.84 -16.18
N SER A 345 20.99 27.99 -16.83
CA SER A 345 22.35 28.33 -17.25
C SER A 345 22.36 29.44 -18.29
N ARG A 346 23.47 30.21 -18.32
CA ARG A 346 23.69 31.26 -19.31
C ARG A 346 23.57 30.73 -20.74
N GLU A 347 24.21 29.60 -21.02
CA GLU A 347 24.23 28.98 -22.34
C GLU A 347 22.82 28.58 -22.80
N PHE A 348 22.03 28.02 -21.89
CA PHE A 348 20.66 27.61 -22.23
C PHE A 348 19.78 28.81 -22.50
N LEU A 349 19.80 29.83 -21.63
CA LEU A 349 19.02 31.06 -21.79
C LEU A 349 19.37 31.79 -23.10
N ASP A 350 20.65 31.84 -23.46
CA ASP A 350 21.09 32.41 -24.75
C ASP A 350 20.60 31.60 -25.94
N SER A 351 20.63 30.26 -25.84
CA SER A 351 20.18 29.36 -26.91
C SER A 351 18.70 29.52 -27.26
N ILE A 352 17.89 30.01 -26.31
CA ILE A 352 16.46 30.27 -26.50
C ILE A 352 16.13 31.76 -26.69
N GLY A 353 17.15 32.62 -26.84
CA GLY A 353 17.00 34.05 -27.14
C GLY A 353 16.70 34.94 -25.94
N LEU A 354 16.94 34.47 -24.70
CA LEU A 354 16.77 35.22 -23.46
C LEU A 354 18.12 35.82 -23.00
N THR A 355 18.79 36.55 -23.88
CA THR A 355 20.16 37.07 -23.67
C THR A 355 20.26 38.10 -22.54
N ASP A 356 19.21 38.91 -22.35
CA ASP A 356 19.18 39.98 -21.34
C ASP A 356 18.81 39.47 -19.94
N ARG A 357 18.48 38.18 -19.82
CA ARG A 357 18.03 37.56 -18.58
C ARG A 357 19.20 37.28 -17.65
N GLU A 358 19.09 37.46 -16.35
CA GLU A 358 20.16 37.02 -15.44
C GLU A 358 20.24 35.48 -15.39
N GLU A 359 21.44 34.92 -15.25
CA GLU A 359 21.59 33.49 -14.95
C GLU A 359 20.85 33.14 -13.64
N GLY A 360 20.06 32.07 -13.66
CA GLY A 360 19.15 31.73 -12.55
C GLY A 360 17.72 32.24 -12.70
N ASP A 361 17.46 33.23 -13.55
CA ASP A 361 16.12 33.77 -13.79
C ASP A 361 15.36 32.92 -14.82
N LEU A 362 14.39 32.14 -14.34
CA LEU A 362 13.59 31.25 -15.18
C LEU A 362 12.45 31.97 -15.92
N GLY A 363 12.24 33.26 -15.68
CA GLY A 363 11.11 34.02 -16.19
C GLY A 363 9.81 33.73 -15.45
N PRO A 364 8.65 34.13 -15.99
CA PRO A 364 7.34 34.00 -15.34
C PRO A 364 6.80 32.57 -15.38
N VAL A 365 7.55 31.61 -14.87
CA VAL A 365 7.23 30.17 -14.83
C VAL A 365 6.28 29.83 -13.68
N TYR A 366 5.66 28.65 -13.73
CA TYR A 366 4.85 27.99 -12.68
C TYR A 366 4.38 28.87 -11.52
N GLY A 367 5.19 29.03 -10.46
CA GLY A 367 4.86 29.78 -9.26
C GLY A 367 4.45 31.23 -9.52
N PHE A 368 5.14 31.92 -10.44
CA PHE A 368 4.74 33.26 -10.86
C PHE A 368 3.33 33.26 -11.45
N GLN A 369 3.01 32.30 -12.32
CA GLN A 369 1.65 32.19 -12.86
C GLN A 369 0.64 31.81 -11.77
N TRP A 370 1.02 31.03 -10.75
CA TRP A 370 0.13 30.67 -9.65
C TRP A 370 -0.24 31.85 -8.75
N ARG A 371 0.73 32.75 -8.48
CA ARG A 371 0.55 33.86 -7.52
C ARG A 371 0.28 35.22 -8.19
N HIS A 372 0.69 35.39 -9.45
CA HIS A 372 0.74 36.66 -10.19
C HIS A 372 0.26 36.51 -11.64
N PHE A 373 -0.76 35.68 -11.90
CA PHE A 373 -1.22 35.40 -13.25
C PHE A 373 -1.57 36.69 -14.01
N GLY A 374 -0.95 36.91 -15.18
CA GLY A 374 -1.17 38.10 -16.01
C GLY A 374 -0.44 39.36 -15.55
N ALA A 375 0.36 39.32 -14.49
CA ALA A 375 1.27 40.41 -14.14
C ALA A 375 2.38 40.55 -15.19
N ARG A 376 2.86 41.78 -15.42
CA ARG A 376 3.98 42.02 -16.33
C ARG A 376 5.28 41.62 -15.64
N TYR A 377 5.92 40.56 -16.13
CA TYR A 377 7.24 40.16 -15.66
C TYR A 377 8.31 41.19 -16.01
N THR A 378 9.24 41.39 -15.08
CA THR A 378 10.43 42.23 -15.24
C THR A 378 11.68 41.37 -15.04
N ASP A 379 11.99 41.03 -13.80
CA ASP A 379 13.07 40.12 -13.41
C ASP A 379 12.68 39.31 -12.15
N MET A 380 13.56 38.40 -11.74
CA MET A 380 13.37 37.54 -10.56
C MET A 380 13.53 38.24 -9.19
N HIS A 381 13.94 39.51 -9.15
CA HIS A 381 14.20 40.27 -7.92
C HIS A 381 13.07 41.26 -7.57
N ALA A 382 12.23 41.58 -8.54
CA ALA A 382 11.11 42.50 -8.37
C ALA A 382 10.04 41.98 -7.39
N ASP A 383 9.39 42.90 -6.68
CA ASP A 383 8.24 42.59 -5.83
C ASP A 383 6.93 42.61 -6.64
N TYR A 384 6.34 41.44 -6.83
CA TYR A 384 5.08 41.25 -7.55
C TYR A 384 3.85 41.22 -6.61
N THR A 385 4.00 41.53 -5.33
CA THR A 385 2.91 41.52 -4.36
C THR A 385 1.73 42.38 -4.84
N GLY A 386 0.54 41.78 -4.88
CA GLY A 386 -0.69 42.44 -5.34
C GLY A 386 -0.80 42.65 -6.85
N GLN A 387 0.18 42.20 -7.64
CA GLN A 387 0.13 42.24 -9.09
C GLN A 387 -0.45 40.95 -9.67
N GLY A 388 -1.23 41.08 -10.75
CA GLY A 388 -1.88 39.95 -11.41
C GLY A 388 -3.01 39.34 -10.59
N PHE A 389 -3.35 38.09 -10.88
CA PHE A 389 -4.36 37.32 -10.17
C PHE A 389 -3.72 36.16 -9.40
N ASP A 390 -3.91 36.13 -8.07
CA ASP A 390 -3.43 35.06 -7.20
C ASP A 390 -4.41 33.88 -7.24
N GLN A 391 -4.16 32.97 -8.20
CA GLN A 391 -4.98 31.77 -8.39
C GLN A 391 -4.92 30.83 -7.18
N LEU A 392 -3.77 30.75 -6.50
CA LEU A 392 -3.62 29.86 -5.36
C LEU A 392 -4.50 30.30 -4.18
N LEU A 393 -4.55 31.60 -3.89
CA LEU A 393 -5.44 32.15 -2.87
C LEU A 393 -6.92 31.96 -3.23
N ASP A 394 -7.31 32.19 -4.48
CA ASP A 394 -8.69 31.98 -4.97
C ASP A 394 -9.11 30.50 -4.85
N VAL A 395 -8.22 29.56 -5.19
CA VAL A 395 -8.45 28.12 -5.00
C VAL A 395 -8.67 27.78 -3.52
N ILE A 396 -7.81 28.29 -2.62
CA ILE A 396 -7.94 28.05 -1.18
C ILE A 396 -9.24 28.63 -0.63
N ASP A 397 -9.62 29.84 -1.06
CA ASP A 397 -10.86 30.49 -0.67
C ASP A 397 -12.08 29.65 -1.09
N LYS A 398 -12.14 29.23 -2.37
CA LYS A 398 -13.23 28.41 -2.89
C LYS A 398 -13.33 27.06 -2.18
N ILE A 399 -12.22 26.39 -1.90
CA ILE A 399 -12.24 25.12 -1.14
C ILE A 399 -12.91 25.31 0.22
N LYS A 400 -12.65 26.43 0.90
CA LYS A 400 -13.18 26.71 2.24
C LYS A 400 -14.62 27.23 2.23
N ASN A 401 -14.92 28.14 1.30
CA ASN A 401 -16.12 28.97 1.34
C ASN A 401 -17.16 28.60 0.26
N ASN A 402 -16.74 27.91 -0.82
CA ASN A 402 -17.63 27.47 -1.90
C ASN A 402 -17.20 26.09 -2.46
N PRO A 403 -17.22 25.02 -1.65
CA PRO A 403 -16.65 23.72 -2.02
C PRO A 403 -17.36 23.03 -3.21
N ASN A 404 -18.60 23.42 -3.51
CA ASN A 404 -19.36 22.94 -4.66
C ASN A 404 -19.05 23.70 -5.96
N ASP A 405 -18.14 24.68 -5.93
CA ASP A 405 -17.70 25.39 -7.11
C ASP A 405 -17.03 24.40 -8.09
N ARG A 406 -17.43 24.48 -9.36
CA ARG A 406 -16.89 23.65 -10.44
C ARG A 406 -15.68 24.29 -11.13
N ARG A 407 -15.22 25.45 -10.64
CA ARG A 407 -14.15 26.30 -11.18
C ARG A 407 -13.03 26.53 -10.16
N ILE A 408 -12.77 25.53 -9.32
CA ILE A 408 -11.59 25.49 -8.44
C ILE A 408 -10.41 24.98 -9.28
N ILE A 409 -9.74 25.92 -9.96
CA ILE A 409 -8.76 25.64 -11.02
C ILE A 409 -7.50 26.47 -10.79
N LEU A 410 -6.35 25.88 -11.12
CA LEU A 410 -5.05 26.52 -11.16
C LEU A 410 -4.41 26.25 -12.53
N SER A 411 -3.94 27.29 -13.23
CA SER A 411 -3.27 27.17 -14.53
C SER A 411 -1.90 27.85 -14.53
N ALA A 412 -0.90 27.16 -15.07
CA ALA A 412 0.40 27.75 -15.40
C ALA A 412 0.50 28.13 -16.89
N TRP A 413 -0.47 27.72 -17.73
CA TRP A 413 -0.43 27.98 -19.17
C TRP A 413 -0.91 29.40 -19.49
N ASN A 414 0.03 30.32 -19.67
CA ASN A 414 -0.24 31.69 -20.11
C ASN A 414 0.39 31.95 -21.49
N PRO A 415 -0.40 31.91 -22.60
CA PRO A 415 0.11 32.10 -23.96
C PRO A 415 0.92 33.37 -24.18
N SER A 416 0.57 34.47 -23.48
CA SER A 416 1.27 35.76 -23.61
C SER A 416 2.69 35.72 -23.07
N ASP A 417 2.93 34.87 -22.06
CA ASP A 417 4.20 34.81 -21.33
C ASP A 417 5.10 33.65 -21.79
N LEU A 418 4.63 32.73 -22.62
CA LEU A 418 5.39 31.51 -22.99
C LEU A 418 6.78 31.82 -23.55
N LYS A 419 6.92 32.89 -24.34
CA LYS A 419 8.22 33.31 -24.91
C LYS A 419 9.16 33.95 -23.90
N LEU A 420 8.65 34.30 -22.72
CA LEU A 420 9.42 34.87 -21.61
C LEU A 420 9.89 33.78 -20.65
N MET A 421 9.39 32.55 -20.75
CA MET A 421 9.74 31.45 -19.84
C MET A 421 10.99 30.72 -20.35
N ALA A 422 11.89 30.35 -19.44
CA ALA A 422 13.03 29.48 -19.78
C ALA A 422 12.54 28.12 -20.31
N LEU A 423 11.45 27.59 -19.75
CA LEU A 423 10.80 26.39 -20.24
C LEU A 423 9.27 26.53 -20.11
N PRO A 424 8.49 26.25 -21.17
CA PRO A 424 7.04 26.18 -21.07
C PRO A 424 6.59 25.14 -20.02
N PRO A 425 5.47 25.38 -19.32
CA PRO A 425 5.10 24.55 -18.18
C PRO A 425 4.63 23.17 -18.60
N CYS A 426 5.21 22.12 -18.01
CA CYS A 426 4.82 20.73 -18.24
C CYS A 426 3.52 20.38 -17.50
N HIS A 427 3.50 20.60 -16.18
CA HIS A 427 2.28 20.47 -15.37
C HIS A 427 1.49 21.79 -15.40
N MET A 428 0.69 21.93 -16.45
CA MET A 428 0.09 23.22 -16.82
C MET A 428 -1.27 23.53 -16.19
N PHE A 429 -1.98 22.52 -15.66
CA PHE A 429 -3.35 22.67 -15.18
C PHE A 429 -3.62 21.72 -14.00
N ALA A 430 -4.29 22.22 -12.97
CA ALA A 430 -4.82 21.43 -11.88
C ALA A 430 -6.26 21.87 -11.57
N GLN A 431 -7.12 20.91 -11.23
CA GLN A 431 -8.49 21.14 -10.80
C GLN A 431 -8.75 20.38 -9.52
N VAL A 432 -9.46 21.02 -8.59
CA VAL A 432 -9.87 20.43 -7.31
C VAL A 432 -11.38 20.25 -7.31
N SER A 433 -11.84 19.12 -6.78
CA SER A 433 -13.25 18.84 -6.51
C SER A 433 -13.41 18.36 -5.08
N ILE A 434 -14.44 18.84 -4.38
CA ILE A 434 -14.77 18.40 -3.02
C ILE A 434 -15.97 17.46 -3.10
N GLU A 435 -15.79 16.23 -2.59
CA GLU A 435 -16.86 15.25 -2.42
C GLU A 435 -17.21 15.21 -0.93
N LEU A 436 -18.39 15.71 -0.56
CA LEU A 436 -18.91 15.72 0.82
C LEU A 436 -19.52 14.37 1.22
#